data_AF-A0A6V7YBP7-F1
#
_entry.id   AF-A0A6V7YBP7-F1
#
_cell.length_a   1.000
_cell.length_b   1.000
_cell.length_c   1.000
_cell.angle_alpha   90.00
_cell.angle_beta   90.00
_cell.angle_gamma   90.00
#
_symmetry.space_group_name_H-M   'P 1'
#
loop_
_entity.id
_entity.type
_entity.pdbx_description
1 polymer ?
#
loop_
_entity_poly.entity_id
_entity_poly.type
_entity_poly.pdbx_seq_one_letter_code
_entity_poly.pdbx_strand_id
1 'polypeptide(L)'
;MVQFSTSRRIEPYQGVPPTPTLTVFFSDRLIFKPDCVILVTFGTVGYKAYPIDKMIEVFTQFTQCYFHVRSDKTSQFVNGYTSENPLPQKEILSQTNTKVFISHCGQNSINEVFYKINMNY
;
A
#
# COMPACT_ATOMS: atom_id res chain seq x y z
N MET A 1 49.55 -21.78 15.27
CA MET A 1 49.58 -21.64 13.79
C MET A 1 49.16 -22.98 13.21
N VAL A 2 48.34 -22.95 12.15
CA VAL A 2 47.72 -24.06 11.40
C VAL A 2 46.39 -24.60 11.98
N GLN A 3 45.41 -24.65 11.08
CA GLN A 3 43.94 -24.77 11.21
C GLN A 3 43.49 -25.83 10.21
N PHE A 4 42.54 -26.73 10.54
CA PHE A 4 41.57 -27.42 9.63
C PHE A 4 40.50 -28.12 10.53
N SER A 5 39.21 -27.75 10.52
CA SER A 5 38.09 -28.20 9.64
C SER A 5 37.89 -29.72 9.68
N THR A 6 36.74 -30.38 9.93
CA THR A 6 35.29 -30.07 9.87
C THR A 6 34.54 -31.17 10.65
N SER A 7 33.40 -30.91 11.29
CA SER A 7 32.34 -31.93 11.39
C SER A 7 30.97 -31.31 11.71
N ARG A 8 29.98 -31.63 10.87
CA ARG A 8 28.58 -31.23 10.93
C ARG A 8 27.87 -31.97 12.08
N ARG A 9 27.08 -31.24 12.87
CA ARG A 9 25.92 -31.78 13.59
C ARG A 9 24.78 -30.76 13.48
N ILE A 10 23.62 -31.21 13.01
CA ILE A 10 22.41 -30.42 12.82
C ILE A 10 21.44 -30.72 13.99
N GLU A 11 20.66 -29.69 14.35
CA GLU A 11 19.40 -29.63 15.13
C GLU A 11 19.43 -29.70 16.68
N PRO A 12 18.47 -29.05 17.40
CA PRO A 12 17.35 -28.23 16.91
C PRO A 12 17.31 -26.79 17.46
N TYR A 13 16.78 -25.89 16.63
CA TYR A 13 16.43 -24.51 16.99
C TYR A 13 15.12 -24.53 17.81
N GLN A 14 15.18 -24.25 19.10
CA GLN A 14 14.02 -23.97 19.95
C GLN A 14 14.15 -22.55 20.48
N GLY A 15 13.95 -21.58 19.59
CA GLY A 15 13.84 -20.16 19.93
C GLY A 15 12.52 -19.66 19.37
N VAL A 16 11.66 -19.16 20.26
CA VAL A 16 10.39 -18.48 19.96
C VAL A 16 10.56 -17.57 18.74
N PRO A 17 9.67 -17.60 17.74
CA PRO A 17 9.79 -16.70 16.59
C PRO A 17 9.81 -15.26 17.10
N PRO A 18 10.79 -14.43 16.71
CA PRO A 18 10.81 -13.04 17.11
C PRO A 18 9.52 -12.39 16.63
N THR A 19 8.81 -11.74 17.55
CA THR A 19 7.63 -10.93 17.28
C THR A 19 7.92 -10.07 16.04
N PRO A 20 7.12 -10.15 14.97
CA PRO A 20 7.42 -9.41 13.76
C PRO A 20 7.29 -7.92 14.05
N THR A 21 8.44 -7.27 14.21
CA THR A 21 8.56 -5.82 14.27
C THR A 21 8.02 -5.26 12.95
N LEU A 22 7.25 -4.16 13.02
CA LEU A 22 6.57 -3.49 11.89
C LEU A 22 7.42 -3.32 10.63
N THR A 23 8.74 -3.31 10.76
CA THR A 23 9.72 -3.23 9.67
C THR A 23 9.66 -4.41 8.69
N VAL A 24 9.32 -5.63 9.14
CA VAL A 24 9.32 -6.84 8.29
C VAL A 24 8.05 -6.94 7.43
N PHE A 25 6.93 -6.38 7.90
CA PHE A 25 5.67 -6.37 7.15
C PHE A 25 5.73 -5.54 5.84
N PHE A 26 6.63 -4.56 5.77
CA PHE A 26 6.76 -3.71 4.59
C PHE A 26 7.57 -4.36 3.46
N SER A 27 8.56 -5.21 3.79
CA SER A 27 9.43 -5.82 2.79
C SER A 27 8.77 -6.93 1.98
N ASP A 28 7.89 -7.73 2.58
CA ASP A 28 7.28 -8.87 1.88
C ASP A 28 6.18 -8.47 0.88
N ARG A 29 5.59 -7.27 1.04
CA ARG A 29 4.64 -6.71 0.06
C ARG A 29 5.31 -6.02 -1.13
N LEU A 30 6.64 -5.87 -1.14
CA LEU A 30 7.36 -5.34 -2.30
C LEU A 30 7.44 -6.35 -3.47
N ILE A 31 7.00 -7.60 -3.27
CA ILE A 31 7.04 -8.66 -4.29
C ILE A 31 5.69 -8.76 -5.05
N PHE A 32 4.60 -8.27 -4.49
CA PHE A 32 3.31 -8.17 -5.19
C PHE A 32 3.13 -6.76 -5.72
N LYS A 33 3.52 -6.53 -6.97
CA LYS A 33 3.19 -5.30 -7.69
C LYS A 33 1.90 -5.55 -8.48
N PRO A 34 0.71 -5.16 -7.97
CA PRO A 34 -0.53 -5.33 -8.72
C PRO A 34 -0.45 -4.52 -10.02
N ASP A 35 -0.91 -5.10 -11.14
CA ASP A 35 -0.88 -4.47 -12.46
C ASP A 35 -1.77 -3.21 -12.53
N CYS A 36 -2.75 -3.14 -11.62
CA CYS A 36 -3.66 -2.01 -11.46
C CYS A 36 -3.74 -1.58 -9.99
N VAL A 37 -3.39 -0.33 -9.73
CA VAL A 37 -3.54 0.34 -8.43
C VAL A 37 -4.53 1.48 -8.56
N ILE A 38 -5.44 1.58 -7.60
CA ILE A 38 -6.40 2.67 -7.47
C ILE A 38 -6.17 3.37 -6.13
N LEU A 39 -5.90 4.67 -6.19
CA LEU A 39 -5.71 5.51 -5.01
C LEU A 39 -6.97 6.34 -4.75
N VAL A 40 -7.51 6.26 -3.54
CA VAL A 40 -8.70 6.99 -3.11
C VAL A 40 -8.34 7.83 -1.89
N THR A 41 -8.34 9.15 -2.03
CA THR A 41 -8.03 10.07 -0.93
C THR A 41 -8.67 11.44 -1.12
N PHE A 42 -9.39 11.90 -0.10
CA PHE A 42 -10.10 13.17 -0.11
C PHE A 42 -9.38 14.25 0.71
N GLY A 43 -8.05 14.16 0.77
CA GLY A 43 -7.21 15.10 1.50
C GLY A 43 -7.31 14.96 3.02
N THR A 44 -6.84 15.98 3.74
CA THR A 44 -6.70 15.96 5.20
C THR A 44 -7.97 16.39 5.94
N VAL A 45 -8.81 17.22 5.32
CA VAL A 45 -9.96 17.86 5.98
C VAL A 45 -11.31 17.24 5.56
N GLY A 46 -11.37 16.59 4.38
CA GLY A 46 -12.63 16.14 3.78
C GLY A 46 -12.94 14.65 3.87
N TYR A 47 -12.00 13.79 4.25
CA TYR A 47 -12.15 12.32 4.08
C TYR A 47 -13.30 11.68 4.87
N LYS A 48 -13.76 12.31 5.95
CA LYS A 48 -14.91 11.83 6.74
C LYS A 48 -16.27 12.19 6.13
N ALA A 49 -16.32 13.12 5.18
CA ALA A 49 -17.56 13.56 4.55
C ALA A 49 -18.02 12.63 3.42
N TYR A 50 -17.17 11.68 3.01
CA TYR A 50 -17.45 10.78 1.89
C TYR A 50 -17.92 9.42 2.40
N PRO A 51 -18.89 8.78 1.73
CA PRO A 51 -19.41 7.47 2.13
C PRO A 51 -18.44 6.34 1.72
N ILE A 52 -17.28 6.27 2.38
CA ILE A 52 -16.21 5.30 2.06
C ILE A 52 -16.72 3.86 2.14
N ASP A 53 -17.53 3.53 3.14
CA ASP A 53 -18.09 2.17 3.30
C ASP A 53 -18.90 1.75 2.07
N LYS A 54 -19.68 2.67 1.49
CA LYS A 54 -20.42 2.44 0.23
C LYS A 54 -19.51 2.30 -0.97
N MET A 55 -18.40 3.05 -0.99
CA MET A 55 -17.40 2.87 -2.04
C MET A 55 -16.72 1.49 -1.93
N ILE A 56 -16.43 1.01 -0.73
CA ILE A 56 -15.85 -0.33 -0.51
C ILE A 56 -16.79 -1.42 -1.00
N GLU A 57 -18.10 -1.34 -0.73
CA GLU A 57 -19.10 -2.27 -1.26
C GLU A 57 -18.95 -2.44 -2.79
N VAL A 58 -18.70 -1.35 -3.51
CA VAL A 58 -18.46 -1.36 -4.96
C VAL A 58 -17.05 -1.87 -5.29
N PHE A 59 -16.01 -1.42 -4.57
CA PHE A 59 -14.61 -1.81 -4.81
C PHE A 59 -14.37 -3.31 -4.68
N THR A 60 -15.08 -3.98 -3.78
CA THR A 60 -14.99 -5.45 -3.63
C THR A 60 -15.40 -6.21 -4.89
N GLN A 61 -16.20 -5.61 -5.77
CA GLN A 61 -16.61 -6.20 -7.05
C GLN A 61 -15.50 -6.15 -8.11
N PHE A 62 -14.49 -5.29 -7.94
CA PHE A 62 -13.38 -5.11 -8.87
C PHE A 62 -12.12 -5.85 -8.39
N THR A 63 -11.98 -7.13 -8.76
CA THR A 63 -10.84 -7.99 -8.35
C THR A 63 -9.55 -7.78 -9.12
N GLN A 64 -9.61 -7.05 -10.23
CA GLN A 64 -8.45 -6.78 -11.09
C GLN A 64 -7.52 -5.67 -10.59
N CYS A 65 -7.96 -4.86 -9.61
CA CYS A 65 -7.22 -3.70 -9.13
C CYS A 65 -7.09 -3.74 -7.61
N TYR A 66 -5.96 -3.25 -7.11
CA TYR A 66 -5.71 -3.12 -5.69
C TYR A 66 -5.98 -1.68 -5.23
N PHE A 67 -6.77 -1.52 -4.17
CA PHE A 67 -7.27 -0.23 -3.70
C PHE A 67 -6.51 0.24 -2.45
N HIS A 68 -5.97 1.45 -2.51
CA HIS A 68 -5.44 2.18 -1.36
C HIS A 68 -6.42 3.30 -1.00
N VAL A 69 -7.09 3.19 0.14
CA VAL A 69 -8.18 4.10 0.52
C VAL A 69 -7.84 4.86 1.81
N ARG A 70 -7.93 6.19 1.78
CA ARG A 70 -7.88 7.02 2.98
C ARG A 70 -9.27 7.04 3.62
N SER A 71 -9.37 6.62 4.88
CA SER A 71 -10.63 6.61 5.64
C SER A 71 -10.39 6.99 7.11
N ASP A 72 -11.44 7.11 7.91
CA ASP A 72 -11.36 7.29 9.36
C ASP A 72 -10.98 6.02 10.12
N LYS A 73 -11.02 4.87 9.45
CA LYS A 73 -10.70 3.56 10.02
C LYS A 73 -9.67 2.85 9.19
N THR A 74 -8.79 2.11 9.86
CA THR A 74 -7.87 1.19 9.21
C THR A 74 -8.49 -0.21 9.15
N SER A 75 -8.65 -0.75 7.95
CA SER A 75 -9.26 -2.06 7.71
C SER A 75 -8.73 -2.68 6.42
N GLN A 76 -8.92 -3.99 6.24
CA GLN A 76 -8.59 -4.68 5.00
C GLN A 76 -9.86 -5.26 4.38
N PHE A 77 -9.88 -5.35 3.06
CA PHE A 77 -10.90 -6.02 2.28
C PHE A 77 -10.25 -6.78 1.12
N VAL A 78 -11.05 -7.58 0.40
CA VAL A 78 -10.56 -8.57 -0.57
C VAL A 78 -9.54 -8.03 -1.57
N ASN A 79 -9.70 -6.78 -2.03
CA ASN A 79 -8.84 -6.17 -3.05
C ASN A 79 -8.20 -4.86 -2.56
N GLY A 80 -7.99 -4.67 -1.26
CA GLY A 80 -7.41 -3.41 -0.80
C GLY A 80 -7.45 -3.19 0.70
N TYR A 81 -7.16 -1.96 1.10
CA TYR A 81 -7.23 -1.55 2.49
C TYR A 81 -7.64 -0.10 2.65
N THR A 82 -8.19 0.21 3.81
CA THR A 82 -8.39 1.56 4.30
C THR A 82 -7.31 1.93 5.32
N SER A 83 -6.91 3.19 5.36
CA SER A 83 -5.93 3.73 6.30
C SER A 83 -6.43 5.00 6.96
N GLU A 84 -6.34 5.02 8.30
CA GLU A 84 -6.52 6.22 9.13
C GLU A 84 -5.30 7.15 9.09
N ASN A 85 -4.14 6.65 8.65
CA ASN A 85 -2.97 7.50 8.44
C ASN A 85 -2.93 8.03 6.99
N PRO A 86 -2.35 9.22 6.76
CA PRO A 86 -2.09 9.71 5.41
C PRO A 86 -1.36 8.67 4.57
N LEU A 87 -1.85 8.44 3.35
CA LEU A 87 -1.19 7.57 2.39
C LEU A 87 -0.02 8.31 1.73
N PRO A 88 1.06 7.62 1.31
CA PRO A 88 2.15 8.22 0.57
C PRO A 88 1.70 8.54 -0.88
N GLN A 89 0.85 9.57 -1.03
CA GLN A 89 0.14 9.92 -2.27
C GLN A 89 1.09 10.11 -3.45
N LYS A 90 2.19 10.84 -3.27
CA LYS A 90 3.19 11.08 -4.32
C LYS A 90 3.86 9.79 -4.81
N GLU A 91 4.21 8.89 -3.90
CA GLU A 91 4.87 7.62 -4.23
C GLU A 91 3.91 6.66 -4.93
N ILE A 92 2.65 6.60 -4.49
CA ILE A 92 1.64 5.77 -5.15
C ILE A 92 1.32 6.33 -6.54
N LEU A 93 1.19 7.66 -6.67
CA LEU A 93 0.90 8.29 -7.96
C LEU A 93 2.06 8.18 -8.96
N SER A 94 3.32 8.18 -8.50
CA SER A 94 4.48 8.05 -9.38
C SER A 94 4.66 6.66 -9.98
N GLN A 95 3.99 5.63 -9.44
CA GLN A 95 4.04 4.29 -10.01
C GLN A 95 3.20 4.17 -11.29
N THR A 96 3.72 3.41 -12.27
CA THR A 96 3.11 3.19 -13.59
C THR A 96 1.85 2.30 -13.57
N ASN A 97 1.67 1.51 -12.52
CA ASN A 97 0.50 0.67 -12.28
C ASN A 97 -0.67 1.44 -11.65
N THR A 98 -0.46 2.65 -11.13
CA THR A 98 -1.57 3.47 -10.62
C THR A 98 -2.38 4.04 -11.78
N LYS A 99 -3.58 3.50 -11.99
CA LYS A 99 -4.43 3.82 -13.14
C LYS A 99 -5.47 4.89 -12.82
N VAL A 100 -5.99 4.88 -11.59
CA VAL A 100 -7.07 5.79 -11.19
C VAL A 100 -6.71 6.48 -9.88
N PHE A 101 -7.03 7.76 -9.82
CA PHE A 101 -6.94 8.59 -8.63
C PHE A 101 -8.29 9.24 -8.35
N ILE A 102 -8.92 8.86 -7.25
CA ILE A 102 -10.19 9.42 -6.78
C ILE A 102 -9.87 10.41 -5.67
N SER A 103 -10.15 11.69 -5.90
CA SER A 103 -9.87 12.76 -4.95
C SER A 103 -11.01 13.77 -4.86
N HIS A 104 -11.01 14.55 -3.77
CA HIS A 104 -11.86 15.72 -3.58
C HIS A 104 -11.47 16.93 -4.46
N CYS A 105 -10.53 16.76 -5.39
CA CYS A 105 -10.07 17.81 -6.30
C CYS A 105 -9.45 19.03 -5.62
N GLY A 106 -8.84 18.87 -4.43
CA GLY A 106 -8.02 19.94 -3.84
C GLY A 106 -6.86 20.35 -4.76
N GLN A 107 -6.45 21.62 -4.72
CA GLN A 107 -5.44 22.18 -5.63
C GLN A 107 -4.13 21.36 -5.69
N ASN A 108 -3.67 20.84 -4.55
CA ASN A 108 -2.48 19.98 -4.48
C ASN A 108 -2.70 18.61 -5.15
N SER A 109 -3.88 18.00 -4.97
CA SER A 109 -4.23 16.75 -5.64
C SER A 109 -4.29 16.90 -7.16
N ILE A 110 -4.80 18.04 -7.66
CA ILE A 110 -4.83 18.34 -9.09
C ILE A 110 -3.41 18.52 -9.64
N ASN A 111 -2.55 19.30 -8.96
CA ASN A 111 -1.17 19.52 -9.38
C ASN A 111 -0.37 18.20 -9.47
N GLU A 112 -0.56 17.27 -8.54
CA GLU A 112 0.11 15.97 -8.55
C GLU A 112 -0.31 15.08 -9.74
N VAL A 113 -1.58 15.12 -10.13
CA VAL A 113 -2.07 14.41 -11.33
C VAL A 113 -1.51 15.05 -12.60
N PHE A 114 -1.49 16.38 -12.69
CA PHE A 114 -0.90 17.07 -13.84
C PHE A 114 0.60 16.80 -13.97
N TYR A 115 1.33 16.70 -12.86
CA TYR A 115 2.74 16.31 -12.88
C TYR A 115 2.93 14.90 -13.44
N LYS A 116 2.07 13.94 -13.05
CA LYS A 116 2.07 12.59 -13.61
C LYS A 116 1.79 12.57 -15.12
N ILE A 117 0.82 13.34 -15.59
CA ILE A 117 0.45 13.38 -17.01
C ILE A 117 1.60 13.97 -17.86
N ASN A 118 2.24 15.04 -17.36
CA ASN A 118 3.31 15.73 -18.09
C ASN A 118 4.69 15.04 -18.07
N MET A 119 4.87 13.98 -17.29
CA MET A 119 6.10 13.17 -17.26
C MET A 119 6.06 11.91 -18.14
N ASN A 120 5.01 11.73 -18.95
CA ASN A 120 4.93 10.64 -19.94
C ASN A 120 5.40 11.07 -21.35
N TYR A 121 6.42 11.92 -21.44
CA TYR A 121 7.14 12.22 -22.69
C TYR A 121 8.61 11.79 -22.58
#